data_AF-A0A6P7T4U7-F1
#
_entry.id   AF-A0A6P7T4U7-F1
#
_cell.length_a   1.000
_cell.length_b   1.000
_cell.length_c   1.000
_cell.angle_alpha   90.00
_cell.angle_beta   90.00
_cell.angle_gamma   90.00
#
_symmetry.space_group_name_H-M   'P 1'
#
loop_
_entity.id
_entity.type
_entity.pdbx_description
1 polymer ?
#
loop_
_entity_poly.entity_id
_entity_poly.type
_entity_poly.pdbx_seq_one_letter_code
_entity_poly.pdbx_strand_id
1 'polypeptide(L)'
;MKSFIFVGILTVLTVVLSAPSMQGEHCNYNGQIHQVNTSFPSYDGCNTCFCQGQDVVACTLVGCVSIEICHYNGRVYYVNDSFPSYDNCNTCYCQASERVACTYRDCVPTNYFPSSNRN
;
A
#
# COMPACT_ATOMS: atom_id res chain seq x y z
N MET A 1 -27.50 11.80 65.32
CA MET A 1 -26.44 11.04 66.02
C MET A 1 -27.00 9.68 66.44
N LYS A 2 -26.18 8.63 66.28
CA LYS A 2 -26.40 7.18 66.54
C LYS A 2 -27.06 6.41 65.39
N SER A 3 -26.65 5.20 65.02
CA SER A 3 -25.35 4.51 64.88
C SER A 3 -25.68 3.21 64.13
N PHE A 4 -24.78 2.74 63.27
CA PHE A 4 -24.93 1.55 62.43
C PHE A 4 -25.00 0.25 63.24
N ILE A 5 -25.83 -0.72 62.80
CA ILE A 5 -25.69 -2.14 63.17
C ILE A 5 -25.76 -2.96 61.87
N PHE A 6 -24.64 -3.57 61.49
CA PHE A 6 -24.50 -4.57 60.44
C PHE A 6 -24.96 -5.94 60.97
N VAL A 7 -25.87 -6.63 60.27
CA VAL A 7 -26.06 -8.08 60.44
C VAL A 7 -26.34 -8.75 59.09
N GLY A 8 -25.41 -9.62 58.66
CA GLY A 8 -25.73 -10.96 58.14
C GLY A 8 -26.10 -11.13 56.67
N ILE A 9 -25.10 -11.55 55.88
CA ILE A 9 -25.14 -11.93 54.46
C ILE A 9 -25.75 -13.34 54.27
N LEU A 10 -26.79 -13.49 53.43
CA LEU A 10 -27.07 -14.73 52.68
C LEU A 10 -27.97 -14.48 51.46
N THR A 11 -27.46 -13.76 50.46
CA THR A 11 -28.00 -13.83 49.09
C THR A 11 -26.90 -14.30 48.17
N VAL A 12 -26.57 -15.60 48.26
CA VAL A 12 -25.83 -16.30 47.20
C VAL A 12 -26.82 -16.63 46.10
N LEU A 13 -27.25 -15.60 45.38
CA LEU A 13 -27.61 -15.77 43.98
C LEU A 13 -26.57 -14.95 43.25
N THR A 14 -25.41 -15.58 43.03
CA THR A 14 -24.46 -15.10 42.05
C THR A 14 -25.21 -15.04 40.74
N VAL A 15 -25.80 -13.88 40.43
CA VAL A 15 -26.05 -13.49 39.06
C VAL A 15 -24.68 -13.61 38.43
N VAL A 16 -24.47 -14.72 37.73
CA VAL A 16 -23.38 -14.84 36.77
C VAL A 16 -23.63 -13.65 35.87
N LEU A 17 -22.87 -12.58 36.11
CA LEU A 17 -22.70 -11.46 35.20
C LEU A 17 -22.09 -12.12 33.97
N SER A 18 -22.93 -12.69 33.11
CA SER A 18 -22.59 -12.89 31.73
C SER A 18 -22.34 -11.49 31.21
N ALA A 19 -21.08 -11.05 31.33
CA ALA A 19 -20.63 -9.84 30.67
C ALA A 19 -21.13 -9.96 29.23
N PRO A 20 -21.93 -9.00 28.74
CA PRO A 20 -22.27 -9.01 27.33
C PRO A 20 -20.93 -9.05 26.59
N SER A 21 -20.71 -10.14 25.86
CA SER A 21 -19.55 -10.28 24.97
C SER A 21 -19.46 -8.99 24.17
N MET A 22 -18.41 -8.18 24.40
CA MET A 22 -18.26 -6.88 23.75
C MET A 22 -18.42 -7.09 22.24
N GLN A 23 -19.59 -6.71 21.71
CA GLN A 23 -19.88 -6.89 20.30
C GLN A 23 -18.81 -6.11 19.53
N GLY A 24 -18.03 -6.85 18.73
CA GLY A 24 -16.72 -6.44 18.22
C GLY A 24 -16.65 -4.99 17.76
N GLU A 25 -16.12 -4.14 18.64
CA GLU A 25 -15.79 -2.73 18.39
C GLU A 25 -14.59 -2.56 17.44
N HIS A 26 -13.95 -3.68 17.11
CA HIS A 26 -12.83 -3.73 16.21
C HIS A 26 -12.84 -5.02 15.39
N CYS A 27 -12.05 -5.00 14.31
CA CYS A 27 -11.69 -6.16 13.54
C CYS A 27 -10.18 -6.41 13.66
N ASN A 28 -9.78 -7.67 13.74
CA ASN A 28 -8.42 -8.11 13.56
C ASN A 28 -8.21 -8.46 12.08
N TYR A 29 -7.30 -7.74 11.44
CA TYR A 29 -6.87 -8.03 10.08
C TYR A 29 -5.36 -8.18 10.05
N ASN A 30 -4.87 -9.38 9.73
CA ASN A 30 -3.44 -9.71 9.69
C ASN A 30 -2.66 -9.29 10.97
N GLY A 31 -3.28 -9.46 12.14
CA GLY A 31 -2.70 -9.10 13.44
C GLY A 31 -2.80 -7.61 13.80
N GLN A 32 -3.41 -6.78 12.95
CA GLN A 32 -3.67 -5.36 13.22
C GLN A 32 -5.12 -5.14 13.62
N ILE A 33 -5.34 -4.24 14.59
CA ILE A 33 -6.66 -3.89 15.10
C ILE A 33 -7.18 -2.65 14.37
N HIS A 34 -8.32 -2.79 13.71
CA HIS A 34 -9.02 -1.71 13.00
C HIS A 34 -10.37 -1.42 13.64
N GLN A 35 -10.74 -0.15 13.76
CA GLN A 35 -12.02 0.25 14.36
C GLN A 35 -13.19 -0.09 13.45
N VAL A 36 -14.35 -0.43 14.00
CA VAL A 36 -15.58 -0.63 13.20
C VAL A 36 -15.91 0.62 12.40
N ASN A 37 -16.48 0.42 11.22
CA ASN A 37 -16.87 1.46 10.27
C ASN A 37 -15.69 2.25 9.70
N THR A 38 -14.47 1.70 9.77
CA THR A 38 -13.30 2.30 9.13
C THR A 38 -12.86 1.51 7.90
N SER A 39 -12.31 2.24 6.93
CA SER A 39 -11.61 1.64 5.79
C SER A 39 -10.10 1.74 6.01
N PHE A 40 -9.36 0.74 5.54
CA PHE A 40 -7.91 0.65 5.66
C PHE A 40 -7.29 -0.10 4.48
N PRO A 41 -5.99 0.11 4.16
CA PRO A 41 -5.31 -0.62 3.09
C PRO A 41 -5.19 -2.12 3.40
N SER A 42 -5.44 -2.96 2.39
CA SER A 42 -5.15 -4.40 2.42
C SER A 42 -3.63 -4.64 2.44
N TYR A 43 -3.22 -5.80 2.93
CA TYR A 43 -1.79 -6.20 2.93
C TYR A 43 -1.25 -6.42 1.51
N ASP A 44 -2.12 -6.68 0.54
CA ASP A 44 -1.74 -6.81 -0.88
C ASP A 44 -1.33 -5.48 -1.54
N GLY A 45 -1.54 -4.34 -0.87
CA GLY A 45 -1.12 -3.02 -1.33
C GLY A 45 -1.99 -2.39 -2.43
N CYS A 46 -3.02 -3.08 -2.93
CA CYS A 46 -3.89 -2.56 -3.99
C CYS A 46 -5.37 -2.56 -3.62
N ASN A 47 -5.77 -3.35 -2.62
CA ASN A 47 -7.15 -3.41 -2.15
C ASN A 47 -7.39 -2.53 -0.93
N THR A 48 -8.64 -2.12 -0.76
CA THR A 48 -9.12 -1.46 0.46
C THR A 48 -10.04 -2.41 1.21
N CYS A 49 -9.85 -2.51 2.52
CA CYS A 49 -10.66 -3.30 3.42
C CYS A 49 -11.53 -2.38 4.30
N PHE A 50 -12.68 -2.90 4.73
CA PHE A 50 -13.63 -2.23 5.60
C PHE A 50 -14.00 -3.14 6.77
N CYS A 51 -13.88 -2.62 7.99
CA CYS A 51 -14.26 -3.34 9.21
C CYS A 51 -15.75 -3.16 9.48
N GLN A 52 -16.52 -4.25 9.35
CA GLN A 52 -17.97 -4.28 9.58
C GLN A 52 -18.31 -4.50 11.07
N GLY A 53 -17.31 -4.82 11.90
CA GLY A 53 -17.48 -5.21 13.30
C GLY A 53 -17.63 -6.72 13.46
N GLN A 54 -17.68 -7.18 14.71
CA GLN A 54 -17.72 -8.62 15.03
C GLN A 54 -16.61 -9.43 14.34
N ASP A 55 -15.43 -8.84 14.19
CA ASP A 55 -14.28 -9.44 13.49
C ASP A 55 -14.50 -9.73 11.99
N VAL A 56 -15.51 -9.09 11.37
CA VAL A 56 -15.79 -9.24 9.94
C VAL A 56 -15.12 -8.12 9.15
N VAL A 57 -14.25 -8.51 8.21
CA VAL A 57 -13.56 -7.63 7.28
C VAL A 57 -13.96 -7.95 5.86
N ALA A 58 -14.39 -6.94 5.10
CA ALA A 58 -14.65 -7.06 3.67
C ALA A 58 -13.64 -6.22 2.89
N CYS A 59 -12.97 -6.81 1.91
CA CYS A 59 -12.02 -6.11 1.05
C CYS A 59 -12.51 -6.03 -0.39
N THR A 60 -12.06 -5.01 -1.11
CA THR A 60 -12.19 -4.97 -2.57
C THR A 60 -11.42 -6.14 -3.19
N LEU A 61 -11.78 -6.49 -4.43
CA LEU A 61 -11.13 -7.55 -5.22
C LEU A 61 -10.59 -6.96 -6.53
N VAL A 62 -9.85 -5.86 -6.42
CA VAL A 62 -9.09 -5.30 -7.52
C VAL A 62 -7.86 -6.18 -7.73
N GLY A 63 -7.63 -6.60 -8.97
CA GLY A 63 -6.40 -7.31 -9.32
C GLY A 63 -5.21 -6.38 -9.10
N CYS A 64 -4.27 -6.79 -8.24
CA CYS A 64 -3.04 -6.03 -8.06
C CYS A 64 -2.24 -6.07 -9.35
N VAL A 65 -2.19 -4.95 -10.06
CA VAL A 65 -1.33 -4.80 -11.22
C VAL A 65 0.06 -4.53 -10.69
N SER A 66 0.97 -5.49 -10.87
CA SER A 66 2.40 -5.19 -10.68
C SER A 66 2.74 -4.08 -11.67
N ILE A 67 2.98 -2.89 -11.15
CA ILE A 67 3.47 -1.79 -11.96
C ILE A 67 4.92 -2.13 -12.26
N GLU A 68 5.15 -2.81 -13.38
CA GLU A 68 6.49 -3.11 -13.85
C GLU A 68 7.15 -1.80 -14.29
N ILE A 69 8.37 -1.59 -13.80
CA ILE A 69 9.16 -0.41 -14.07
C ILE A 69 10.56 -0.79 -14.55
N CYS A 70 11.21 0.11 -15.26
CA CYS A 70 12.60 0.02 -15.61
C CYS A 70 13.37 1.15 -14.94
N HIS A 71 14.54 0.83 -14.40
CA HIS A 71 15.51 1.81 -13.95
C HIS A 71 16.52 2.08 -15.07
N TYR A 72 16.62 3.33 -15.52
CA TYR A 72 17.61 3.74 -16.51
C TYR A 72 18.22 5.08 -16.14
N ASN A 73 19.54 5.12 -15.98
CA ASN A 73 20.30 6.32 -15.64
C ASN A 73 19.71 7.11 -14.45
N GLY A 74 19.34 6.40 -13.38
CA GLY A 74 18.78 7.00 -12.15
C GLY A 74 17.33 7.48 -12.27
N ARG A 75 16.65 7.22 -13.39
CA ARG A 75 15.23 7.53 -13.60
C ARG A 75 14.39 6.25 -13.65
N VAL A 76 13.11 6.41 -13.33
CA VAL A 76 12.09 5.35 -13.39
C VAL A 76 11.22 5.56 -14.63
N TYR A 77 11.00 4.49 -15.37
CA TYR A 77 10.14 4.43 -16.55
C TYR A 77 9.14 3.28 -16.38
N TYR A 78 7.90 3.43 -16.83
CA TYR A 78 6.89 2.38 -16.81
C TYR A 78 7.02 1.48 -18.03
N VAL A 79 6.61 0.22 -17.92
CA VAL A 79 6.56 -0.68 -19.09
C VAL A 79 5.73 -0.04 -20.21
N ASN A 80 6.27 -0.12 -21.43
CA ASN A 80 5.85 0.54 -22.67
C ASN A 80 6.25 2.02 -22.82
N ASP A 81 6.89 2.63 -21.83
CA ASP A 81 7.49 3.96 -22.02
C ASP A 81 8.59 3.91 -23.09
N SER A 82 8.61 4.94 -23.95
CA SER A 82 9.73 5.24 -24.83
C SER A 82 10.44 6.51 -24.36
N PHE A 83 11.76 6.49 -24.26
CA PHE A 83 12.55 7.59 -23.73
C PHE A 83 13.92 7.70 -24.44
N PRO A 84 14.56 8.87 -24.47
CA PRO A 84 15.90 9.00 -25.06
C PRO A 84 16.95 8.28 -24.19
N SER A 85 17.97 7.71 -24.84
CA SER A 85 19.19 7.25 -24.17
C SER A 85 19.93 8.40 -23.49
N TYR A 86 20.89 8.08 -22.63
CA TYR A 86 21.68 9.06 -21.87
C TYR A 86 22.31 10.16 -22.75
N ASP A 87 22.83 9.79 -23.92
CA ASP A 87 23.44 10.68 -24.90
C ASP A 87 22.43 11.33 -25.87
N ASN A 88 21.13 11.09 -25.69
CA ASN A 88 20.02 11.48 -26.59
C ASN A 88 20.19 10.99 -28.04
N CYS A 89 21.08 10.03 -28.27
CA CYS A 89 21.31 9.49 -29.60
C CYS A 89 20.30 8.40 -29.93
N ASN A 90 19.98 7.49 -29.03
CA ASN A 90 19.10 6.36 -29.28
C ASN A 90 17.75 6.54 -28.58
N THR A 91 16.75 5.77 -29.01
CA THR A 91 15.47 5.65 -28.31
C THR A 91 15.45 4.34 -27.56
N CYS A 92 15.17 4.40 -26.27
CA CYS A 92 15.04 3.27 -25.37
C CYS A 92 13.56 3.01 -25.05
N TYR A 93 13.25 1.76 -24.75
CA TYR A 93 11.92 1.26 -24.42
C TYR A 93 12.01 0.45 -23.13
N CYS A 94 11.12 0.73 -22.19
CA CYS A 94 10.93 -0.13 -21.02
C CYS A 94 10.03 -1.30 -21.40
N GLN A 95 10.56 -2.52 -21.28
CA GLN A 95 9.87 -3.77 -21.58
C GLN A 95 9.46 -4.47 -20.30
N ALA A 96 8.51 -5.39 -20.41
CA ALA A 96 8.12 -6.27 -19.30
C ALA A 96 9.33 -6.96 -18.67
N SER A 97 9.21 -7.36 -17.41
CA SER A 97 10.32 -7.93 -16.63
C SER A 97 11.53 -6.98 -16.49
N GLU A 98 11.25 -5.67 -16.36
CA GLU A 98 12.22 -4.61 -16.02
C GLU A 98 13.38 -4.44 -17.03
N ARG A 99 13.18 -4.85 -18.29
CA ARG A 99 14.22 -4.83 -19.31
C ARG A 99 14.20 -3.52 -20.10
N VAL A 100 15.36 -2.87 -20.21
CA VAL A 100 15.55 -1.72 -21.13
C VAL A 100 16.14 -2.22 -22.45
N ALA A 101 15.49 -1.88 -23.55
CA ALA A 101 16.01 -2.11 -24.90
C ALA A 101 16.10 -0.78 -25.65
N CYS A 102 17.23 -0.51 -26.30
CA CYS A 102 17.40 0.71 -27.08
C CYS A 102 17.60 0.39 -28.56
N THR A 103 17.23 1.33 -29.43
CA THR A 103 17.65 1.32 -30.83
C THR A 103 19.17 1.33 -30.90
N TYR A 104 19.68 0.88 -32.05
CA TYR A 104 21.11 0.92 -32.33
C TYR A 104 21.34 1.73 -33.60
N ARG A 105 21.84 2.96 -33.44
CA ARG A 105 22.37 3.79 -34.52
C ARG A 105 23.69 4.40 -34.11
N ASP A 106 24.54 4.69 -35.10
CA ASP A 106 25.80 5.37 -34.87
C ASP A 106 25.56 6.78 -34.32
N CYS A 107 26.28 7.10 -33.25
CA CYS A 107 26.16 8.38 -32.54
C CYS A 107 27.36 9.26 -32.89
N VAL A 108 27.09 10.46 -33.39
CA VAL A 108 28.15 11.46 -33.61
C VAL A 108 28.48 12.11 -32.26
N PRO A 109 29.75 12.11 -31.82
CA PRO A 109 30.13 12.81 -30.60
C PRO A 109 29.76 14.29 -30.71
N THR A 110 29.15 14.84 -29.66
CA THR A 110 28.74 16.26 -29.61
C THR A 110 29.91 17.25 -29.79
N ASN A 111 31.15 16.77 -29.69
CA ASN A 111 32.38 17.54 -29.89
C ASN A 111 32.93 17.47 -31.33
N TYR A 112 32.26 16.77 -32.26
CA TYR A 112 32.73 16.62 -33.64
C TYR A 112 32.30 17.77 -34.58
N PHE A 113 31.46 18.70 -34.11
CA PHE A 113 31.26 19.96 -34.82
C PHE A 113 32.26 21.00 -34.31
N PRO A 114 33.41 21.22 -34.98
CA PRO A 114 34.12 22.47 -34.79
C PRO A 114 33.13 23.58 -35.14
N SER A 115 33.07 24.58 -34.28
CA SER A 115 32.30 25.81 -34.48
C SER A 115 32.53 26.37 -35.89
N SER A 116 31.69 26.00 -36.85
CA SER A 116 31.69 26.61 -38.17
C SER A 116 30.60 27.67 -38.22
N ASN A 117 31.06 28.92 -38.25
CA ASN A 117 30.33 30.13 -38.62
C ASN A 117 29.29 30.67 -37.61
N ARG A 118 29.80 31.39 -36.60
CA ARG A 118 29.21 32.69 -36.27
C ARG A 118 29.84 33.73 -37.21
N ASN A 119 29.21 33.94 -38.37
CA ASN A 119 29.34 35.18 -39.13
C ASN A 119 28.10 36.02 -38.83
#